data_AF-A0A0F6MSH8-F1
#
_entry.id   AF-A0A0F6MSH8-F1
#
_cell.length_a   1.000
_cell.length_b   1.000
_cell.length_c   1.000
_cell.angle_alpha   90.00
_cell.angle_beta   90.00
_cell.angle_gamma   90.00
#
_symmetry.space_group_name_H-M   'P 1'
#
loop_
_entity.id
_entity.type
_entity.pdbx_description
1 polymer ?
#
loop_
_entity_poly.entity_id
_entity_poly.type
_entity_poly.pdbx_seq_one_letter_code
_entity_poly.pdbx_strand_id
1 'polypeptide(L)'
;MMTVIAIILLVLNIFLIFFFYFKFKNQFSDRASINNIKNETQKLVAQIAFQTDQSVTIMEDKIKEVNSLVLELDKRILLAGKEEEKRSAAERVYESLAEAAKANAFSGLDPDAFVKTKKPVISNESAKETERSTEVNKKENPPIDNEPIKIYTKQILAPKSGIVPDQTASMKEQIIEMAKKGLSIELIAEKVPLPTGEIELIISMNT
;
A
#
# COMPACT_ATOMS: atom_id res chain seq x y z
N MET A 1 22.52 -74.09 -8.72
CA MET A 1 22.09 -72.80 -9.30
C MET A 1 21.19 -72.02 -8.36
N MET A 2 20.03 -72.56 -7.94
CA MET A 2 19.08 -71.86 -7.05
C MET A 2 19.69 -71.40 -5.71
N THR A 3 20.48 -72.24 -5.06
CA THR A 3 21.13 -71.93 -3.77
C THR A 3 22.21 -70.84 -3.87
N VAL A 4 22.97 -70.84 -4.96
CA VAL A 4 24.00 -69.83 -5.22
C VAL A 4 23.37 -68.45 -5.41
N ILE A 5 22.26 -68.38 -6.15
CA ILE A 5 21.50 -67.15 -6.36
C ILE A 5 20.94 -66.62 -5.03
N ALA A 6 20.41 -67.49 -4.18
CA ALA A 6 19.90 -67.11 -2.85
C ALA A 6 21.01 -66.52 -1.95
N ILE A 7 22.21 -67.10 -1.96
CA ILE A 7 23.36 -66.59 -1.20
C ILE A 7 23.80 -65.22 -1.70
N ILE A 8 23.85 -65.01 -3.02
CA ILE A 8 24.20 -63.71 -3.62
C ILE A 8 23.19 -62.63 -3.23
N LEU A 9 21.89 -62.93 -3.28
CA LEU A 9 20.84 -61.99 -2.87
C LEU A 9 20.91 -61.65 -1.38
N LEU A 10 21.27 -62.62 -0.53
CA LEU A 10 21.44 -62.40 0.90
C LEU A 10 22.62 -61.44 1.19
N VAL A 11 23.76 -61.64 0.51
CA VAL A 11 24.91 -60.75 0.65
C VAL A 11 24.59 -59.35 0.14
N LEU A 12 23.91 -59.24 -1.00
CA LEU A 12 23.47 -57.96 -1.56
C LEU A 12 22.52 -57.23 -0.60
N ASN A 13 21.58 -57.94 0.02
CA ASN A 13 20.63 -57.35 0.97
C ASN A 13 21.33 -56.77 2.21
N ILE A 14 22.30 -57.51 2.77
CA ILE A 14 23.14 -57.03 3.88
C ILE A 14 23.97 -55.81 3.47
N PHE A 15 24.52 -55.80 2.26
CA PHE A 15 25.25 -54.65 1.76
C PHE A 15 24.33 -53.42 1.63
N LEU A 16 23.12 -53.59 1.10
CA LEU A 16 22.12 -52.54 1.03
C LEU A 16 21.76 -52.03 2.43
N ILE A 17 21.51 -52.91 3.41
CA ILE A 17 21.15 -52.50 4.76
C ILE A 17 22.25 -51.63 5.39
N PHE A 18 23.51 -52.01 5.20
CA PHE A 18 24.65 -51.27 5.73
C PHE A 18 24.81 -49.92 5.03
N PHE A 19 24.70 -49.89 3.71
CA PHE A 19 24.77 -48.67 2.91
C PHE A 19 23.64 -47.69 3.26
N PHE A 20 22.40 -48.19 3.33
CA PHE A 20 21.24 -47.39 3.71
C PHE A 20 21.36 -46.89 5.15
N TYR A 21 21.79 -47.70 6.10
CA TYR A 21 22.00 -47.29 7.49
C TYR A 21 23.00 -46.13 7.59
N PHE A 22 24.12 -46.21 6.87
CA PHE A 22 25.13 -45.15 6.87
C PHE A 22 24.59 -43.86 6.24
N LYS A 23 23.90 -43.96 5.10
CA LYS A 23 23.33 -42.79 4.41
C LYS A 23 22.21 -42.14 5.22
N PHE A 24 21.30 -42.92 5.81
CA PHE A 24 20.16 -42.42 6.59
C PHE A 24 20.59 -41.77 7.90
N LYS A 25 21.58 -42.33 8.58
CA LYS A 25 22.11 -41.77 9.84
C LYS A 25 22.59 -40.33 9.69
N ASN A 26 23.09 -39.95 8.52
CA ASN A 26 23.57 -38.60 8.28
C ASN A 26 22.47 -37.61 7.85
N GLN A 27 21.46 -38.08 7.12
CA GLN A 27 20.40 -37.22 6.56
C GLN A 27 19.21 -37.00 7.51
N PHE A 28 18.96 -37.92 8.45
CA PHE A 28 17.78 -37.92 9.33
C PHE A 28 18.12 -37.93 10.82
N SER A 29 19.32 -37.48 11.21
CA SER A 29 19.57 -37.26 12.63
C SER A 29 18.72 -36.08 13.07
N ASP A 30 17.73 -36.29 13.95
CA ASP A 30 16.83 -35.25 14.49
C ASP A 30 17.58 -33.99 14.98
N ARG A 31 18.84 -34.17 15.37
CA ARG A 31 19.77 -33.10 15.78
C ARG A 31 20.20 -32.18 14.64
N ALA A 32 20.30 -32.67 13.41
CA ALA A 32 20.59 -31.86 12.24
C ALA A 32 19.37 -31.02 11.85
N SER A 33 18.17 -31.62 11.90
CA SER A 33 16.91 -30.94 11.61
C SER A 33 16.62 -29.81 12.62
N ILE A 34 16.78 -30.05 13.92
CA ILE A 34 16.56 -29.01 14.94
C ILE A 34 17.56 -27.86 14.81
N ASN A 35 18.82 -28.15 14.46
CA ASN A 35 19.82 -27.11 14.26
C ASN A 35 19.54 -26.28 13.00
N ASN A 36 19.04 -26.93 11.94
CA ASN A 36 18.59 -26.23 10.73
C ASN A 36 17.41 -25.30 11.05
N ILE A 37 16.39 -25.80 11.75
CA ILE A 37 15.23 -24.99 12.19
C ILE A 37 15.68 -23.81 13.06
N LYS A 38 16.60 -24.02 14.00
CA LYS A 38 17.14 -22.95 14.84
C LYS A 38 17.86 -21.89 14.00
N ASN A 39 18.70 -22.31 13.05
CA ASN A 39 19.42 -21.39 12.17
C ASN A 39 18.45 -20.60 11.27
N GLU A 40 17.45 -21.25 10.69
CA GLU A 40 16.45 -20.58 9.85
C GLU A 40 15.60 -19.61 10.68
N THR A 41 15.25 -19.99 11.92
CA THR A 41 14.56 -19.09 12.87
C THR A 41 15.41 -17.88 13.20
N GLN A 42 16.71 -18.06 13.46
CA GLN A 42 17.63 -16.96 13.73
C GLN A 42 17.77 -16.02 12.53
N LYS A 43 17.84 -16.58 11.32
CA LYS A 43 17.86 -15.81 10.07
C LYS A 43 16.57 -15.01 9.88
N LEU A 44 15.43 -15.62 10.14
CA LEU A 44 14.11 -14.97 10.03
C LEU A 44 13.98 -13.84 11.06
N VAL A 45 14.41 -14.04 12.31
CA VAL A 45 14.43 -12.98 13.34
C VAL A 45 15.33 -11.83 12.91
N ALA A 46 16.54 -12.12 12.40
CA ALA A 46 17.45 -11.11 11.90
C ALA A 46 16.87 -10.34 10.71
N GLN A 47 16.21 -11.04 9.79
CA GLN A 47 15.56 -10.44 8.63
C GLN A 47 14.39 -9.54 9.03
N ILE A 48 13.54 -9.99 9.96
CA ILE A 48 12.43 -9.17 10.49
C ILE A 48 12.98 -7.92 11.16
N ALA A 49 13.99 -8.05 12.02
CA ALA A 49 14.60 -6.91 12.68
C ALA A 49 15.15 -5.90 11.67
N PHE A 50 15.90 -6.38 10.67
CA PHE A 50 16.47 -5.53 9.62
C PHE A 50 15.39 -4.85 8.76
N GLN A 51 14.40 -5.60 8.28
CA GLN A 51 13.31 -5.03 7.48
C GLN A 51 12.45 -4.06 8.29
N THR A 52 12.28 -4.30 9.59
CA THR A 52 11.57 -3.38 10.48
C THR A 52 12.34 -2.08 10.65
N ASP A 53 13.65 -2.14 10.91
CA ASP A 53 14.50 -0.96 11.05
C ASP A 53 14.53 -0.11 9.77
N GLN A 54 14.63 -0.76 8.62
CA GLN A 54 14.53 -0.10 7.32
C GLN A 54 13.14 0.53 7.11
N SER A 55 12.07 -0.17 7.48
CA SER A 55 10.71 0.33 7.33
C SER A 55 10.44 1.53 8.23
N VAL A 56 10.98 1.52 9.47
CA VAL A 56 10.92 2.66 10.39
C VAL A 56 11.65 3.86 9.79
N THR A 57 12.87 3.66 9.27
CA THR A 57 13.65 4.72 8.62
C THR A 57 12.87 5.36 7.46
N ILE A 58 12.30 4.54 6.57
CA ILE A 58 11.49 5.04 5.43
C ILE A 58 10.26 5.80 5.94
N MET A 59 9.63 5.31 7.01
CA MET A 59 8.46 5.96 7.59
C MET A 59 8.82 7.31 8.22
N GLU A 60 9.95 7.40 8.92
CA GLU A 60 10.47 8.66 9.47
C GLU A 60 10.74 9.69 8.38
N ASP A 61 11.34 9.27 7.26
CA ASP A 61 11.60 10.16 6.14
C ASP A 61 10.31 10.65 5.48
N LYS A 62 9.32 9.77 5.30
CA LYS A 62 7.99 10.16 4.82
C LYS A 62 7.27 11.11 5.79
N ILE A 63 7.42 10.92 7.10
CA ILE A 63 6.86 11.84 8.09
C ILE A 63 7.49 13.22 7.96
N LYS A 64 8.81 13.30 7.73
CA LYS A 64 9.50 14.59 7.49
C LYS A 64 9.02 15.26 6.20
N GLU A 65 8.88 14.49 5.12
CA GLU A 65 8.38 14.98 3.83
C GLU A 65 6.94 15.49 3.94
N VAL A 66 6.06 14.75 4.60
CA VAL A 66 4.66 15.18 4.81
C VAL A 66 4.61 16.44 5.67
N ASN A 67 5.40 16.53 6.73
CA ASN A 67 5.45 17.74 7.55
C ASN A 67 5.94 18.97 6.77
N SER A 68 6.95 18.81 5.89
CA SER A 68 7.42 19.94 5.08
C SER A 68 6.37 20.38 4.04
N LEU A 69 5.65 19.44 3.43
CA LEU A 69 4.53 19.71 2.54
C LEU A 69 3.38 20.42 3.27
N VAL A 70 3.05 20.02 4.50
CA VAL A 70 2.04 20.69 5.33
C VAL A 70 2.45 22.13 5.62
N LEU A 71 3.72 22.36 6.01
CA LEU A 71 4.23 23.72 6.23
C LEU A 71 4.19 24.57 4.96
N GLU A 72 4.47 23.98 3.80
CA GLU A 72 4.36 24.67 2.52
C GLU A 72 2.91 25.02 2.18
N LEU A 73 1.98 24.10 2.42
CA LEU A 73 0.54 24.35 2.26
C LEU A 73 0.06 25.45 3.19
N ASP A 74 0.45 25.44 4.46
CA ASP A 74 0.11 26.50 5.42
C ASP A 74 0.63 27.86 4.96
N LYS A 75 1.87 27.91 4.44
CA LYS A 75 2.42 29.14 3.85
C LYS A 75 1.60 29.62 2.65
N ARG A 76 1.19 28.71 1.77
CA ARG A 76 0.37 29.04 0.59
C ARG A 76 -1.03 29.48 1.00
N ILE A 77 -1.64 28.86 2.00
CA ILE A 77 -2.94 29.27 2.57
C ILE A 77 -2.82 30.67 3.18
N LEU A 78 -1.76 30.95 3.92
CA LEU A 78 -1.54 32.28 4.50
C LEU A 78 -1.40 33.36 3.42
N LEU A 79 -0.69 33.05 2.34
CA LEU A 79 -0.54 33.97 1.20
C LEU A 79 -1.87 34.16 0.44
N ALA A 80 -2.60 33.08 0.18
CA ALA A 80 -3.91 33.13 -0.45
C ALA A 80 -4.92 33.94 0.39
N GLY A 81 -4.94 33.73 1.72
CA GLY A 81 -5.77 34.52 2.63
C GLY A 81 -5.42 36.01 2.62
N LYS A 82 -4.13 36.36 2.57
CA LYS A 82 -3.68 37.75 2.44
C LYS A 82 -4.06 38.37 1.09
N GLU A 83 -4.03 37.58 0.01
CA GLU A 83 -4.48 38.04 -1.30
C GLU A 83 -6.00 38.26 -1.31
N GLU A 84 -6.77 37.33 -0.73
CA GLU A 84 -8.22 37.44 -0.59
C GLU A 84 -8.63 38.66 0.23
N GLU A 85 -7.92 38.97 1.32
CA GLU A 85 -8.15 40.18 2.11
C GLU A 85 -7.88 41.46 1.31
N LYS A 86 -6.77 41.51 0.55
CA LYS A 86 -6.46 42.64 -0.33
C LYS A 86 -7.49 42.80 -1.45
N ARG A 87 -7.95 41.69 -2.02
CA ARG A 87 -8.97 41.67 -3.08
C ARG A 87 -10.32 42.13 -2.54
N SER A 88 -10.71 41.67 -1.36
CA SER A 88 -11.92 42.10 -0.64
C SER A 88 -11.88 43.58 -0.27
N ALA A 89 -10.71 44.08 0.15
CA ALA A 89 -10.53 45.51 0.45
C ALA A 89 -10.65 46.37 -0.81
N ALA A 90 -10.04 45.95 -1.93
CA ALA A 90 -10.19 46.63 -3.21
C ALA A 90 -11.65 46.64 -3.68
N GLU A 91 -12.36 45.51 -3.56
CA GLU A 91 -13.76 45.38 -3.94
C GLU A 91 -14.68 46.32 -3.14
N ARG A 92 -14.47 46.46 -1.82
CA ARG A 92 -15.17 47.45 -1.00
C ARG A 92 -14.90 48.89 -1.44
N VAL A 93 -13.67 49.20 -1.85
CA VAL A 93 -13.33 50.52 -2.38
C VAL A 93 -14.07 50.77 -3.70
N TYR A 94 -14.08 49.80 -4.61
CA TYR A 94 -14.86 49.91 -5.86
C TYR A 94 -16.36 50.08 -5.61
N GLU A 95 -16.95 49.33 -4.67
CA GLU A 95 -18.35 49.53 -4.27
C GLU A 95 -18.59 50.91 -3.70
N SER A 96 -17.72 51.41 -2.80
CA SER A 96 -17.86 52.76 -2.23
C SER A 96 -17.74 53.88 -3.27
N LEU A 97 -16.88 53.70 -4.29
CA LEU A 97 -16.76 54.64 -5.40
C LEU A 97 -17.97 54.57 -6.34
N ALA A 98 -18.48 53.38 -6.61
CA ALA A 98 -19.69 53.19 -7.41
C ALA A 98 -20.92 53.78 -6.70
N GLU A 99 -21.02 53.61 -5.38
CA GLU A 99 -22.11 54.17 -4.58
C GLU A 99 -21.99 55.70 -4.46
N ALA A 100 -20.77 56.23 -4.25
CA ALA A 100 -20.54 57.67 -4.29
C ALA A 100 -20.79 58.27 -5.67
N ALA A 101 -20.47 57.56 -6.76
CA ALA A 101 -20.79 57.99 -8.12
C ALA A 101 -22.31 57.97 -8.36
N LYS A 102 -23.04 56.98 -7.85
CA LYS A 102 -24.52 56.96 -7.89
C LYS A 102 -25.15 58.06 -7.04
N ALA A 103 -24.64 58.30 -5.83
CA ALA A 103 -25.10 59.36 -4.95
C ALA A 103 -24.84 60.76 -5.53
N ASN A 104 -23.70 60.94 -6.23
CA ASN A 104 -23.41 62.18 -6.96
C ASN A 104 -24.18 62.28 -8.29
N ALA A 105 -24.49 61.16 -8.95
CA ALA A 105 -25.34 61.12 -10.14
C ALA A 105 -26.83 61.36 -9.80
N PHE A 106 -27.24 61.25 -8.53
CA PHE A 106 -28.61 61.53 -8.09
C PHE A 106 -28.95 63.03 -8.01
N SER A 107 -27.98 63.93 -8.27
CA SER A 107 -28.27 65.36 -8.42
C SER A 107 -28.55 65.79 -9.87
N GLY A 108 -28.67 64.86 -10.81
CA GLY A 108 -29.15 65.19 -12.15
C GLY A 108 -29.07 64.04 -13.12
N LEU A 109 -30.25 63.52 -13.46
CA LEU A 109 -30.69 62.96 -14.75
C LEU A 109 -31.50 61.66 -14.61
N ASP A 110 -32.70 61.74 -15.18
CA ASP A 110 -33.71 60.70 -15.34
C ASP A 110 -33.15 59.36 -15.87
N PRO A 111 -33.55 58.20 -15.30
CA PRO A 111 -33.10 56.90 -15.78
C PRO A 111 -34.14 56.32 -16.74
N ASP A 112 -34.06 56.70 -18.01
CA ASP A 112 -34.91 56.11 -19.05
C ASP A 112 -34.07 55.69 -20.27
N ALA A 113 -33.12 54.77 -20.06
CA ALA A 113 -32.58 53.91 -21.11
C ALA A 113 -31.69 52.83 -20.48
N PHE A 114 -32.21 51.62 -20.33
CA PHE A 114 -31.69 50.42 -20.98
C PHE A 114 -32.34 49.17 -20.36
N VAL A 115 -33.48 48.80 -20.94
CA VAL A 115 -34.01 47.44 -20.85
C VAL A 115 -33.48 46.65 -22.04
N LYS A 116 -32.74 45.57 -21.77
CA LYS A 116 -32.90 44.33 -22.55
C LYS A 116 -32.43 43.10 -21.78
N THR A 117 -33.42 42.29 -21.35
CA THR A 117 -33.48 40.82 -21.38
C THR A 117 -32.26 40.02 -20.89
N LYS A 118 -32.35 39.10 -19.90
CA LYS A 118 -33.24 37.92 -19.88
C LYS A 118 -33.10 37.19 -18.51
N LYS A 119 -34.21 36.79 -17.88
CA LYS A 119 -34.32 35.80 -16.75
C LYS A 119 -34.40 34.35 -17.32
N PRO A 120 -34.30 33.22 -16.55
CA PRO A 120 -34.70 32.98 -15.14
C PRO A 120 -33.60 32.31 -14.24
N VAL A 121 -33.52 32.57 -12.92
CA VAL A 121 -34.25 31.96 -11.76
C VAL A 121 -34.19 30.43 -11.79
N ILE A 122 -33.55 29.72 -10.84
CA ILE A 122 -34.01 29.24 -9.51
C ILE A 122 -32.71 28.84 -8.76
N SER A 123 -32.18 29.60 -7.79
CA SER A 123 -32.54 29.75 -6.37
C SER A 123 -32.03 28.63 -5.44
N ASN A 124 -31.58 29.09 -4.25
CA ASN A 124 -31.44 28.43 -2.93
C ASN A 124 -30.56 27.16 -2.77
N GLU A 125 -29.68 27.00 -1.78
CA GLU A 125 -29.64 27.63 -0.44
C GLU A 125 -28.23 27.57 0.18
N SER A 126 -27.94 28.62 0.94
CA SER A 126 -26.87 28.75 1.92
C SER A 126 -27.03 27.74 3.07
N ALA A 127 -25.93 27.21 3.61
CA ALA A 127 -25.60 27.41 5.03
C ALA A 127 -24.22 26.81 5.37
N LYS A 128 -23.46 27.60 6.11
CA LYS A 128 -22.09 27.38 6.59
C LYS A 128 -22.14 27.15 8.12
N GLU A 129 -21.18 26.37 8.62
CA GLU A 129 -20.66 26.34 10.02
C GLU A 129 -21.63 25.89 11.14
N THR A 130 -21.23 25.41 12.32
CA THR A 130 -20.06 24.75 12.95
C THR A 130 -20.51 24.48 14.42
N GLU A 131 -19.67 23.81 15.22
CA GLU A 131 -19.71 23.61 16.70
C GLU A 131 -20.31 22.26 17.14
N ARG A 132 -19.57 21.27 17.70
CA ARG A 132 -18.73 21.19 18.93
C ARG A 132 -19.55 21.59 20.18
N SER A 133 -19.81 20.76 21.19
CA SER A 133 -18.86 20.12 22.13
C SER A 133 -19.60 19.23 23.17
N THR A 134 -18.93 18.18 23.70
CA THR A 134 -18.90 17.65 25.12
C THR A 134 -20.23 17.24 25.82
N GLU A 135 -20.39 16.27 26.74
CA GLU A 135 -19.57 15.49 27.71
C GLU A 135 -20.52 14.38 28.32
N VAL A 136 -20.14 13.10 28.48
CA VAL A 136 -19.65 12.38 29.69
C VAL A 136 -20.68 11.67 30.64
N ASN A 137 -20.42 10.36 30.84
CA ASN A 137 -20.64 9.45 32.02
C ASN A 137 -21.89 8.54 32.25
N LYS A 138 -21.58 7.22 32.19
CA LYS A 138 -21.83 6.12 33.17
C LYS A 138 -23.03 5.16 33.01
N LYS A 139 -22.68 3.89 33.31
CA LYS A 139 -23.46 2.63 33.49
C LYS A 139 -23.60 1.84 32.18
N GLU A 140 -23.29 0.55 32.05
CA GLU A 140 -23.08 -0.58 32.97
C GLU A 140 -22.72 -1.79 32.07
N ASN A 141 -21.79 -2.67 32.47
CA ASN A 141 -21.64 -4.01 31.85
C ASN A 141 -22.63 -4.97 32.53
N PRO A 142 -23.05 -6.12 31.95
CA PRO A 142 -22.85 -6.70 30.59
C PRO A 142 -24.20 -7.22 29.96
N PRO A 143 -24.23 -7.88 28.78
CA PRO A 143 -23.96 -9.33 28.71
C PRO A 143 -23.09 -9.74 27.50
N ILE A 144 -22.42 -10.88 27.66
CA ILE A 144 -21.68 -11.57 26.59
C ILE A 144 -22.72 -12.18 25.65
N ASP A 145 -22.97 -11.50 24.53
CA ASP A 145 -23.75 -12.05 23.43
C ASP A 145 -22.81 -12.50 22.30
N ASN A 146 -23.10 -13.69 21.81
CA ASN A 146 -22.31 -14.48 20.89
C ASN A 146 -22.30 -13.88 19.48
N GLU A 147 -21.66 -12.73 19.29
CA GLU A 147 -21.42 -12.19 17.96
C GLU A 147 -20.13 -12.80 17.38
N PRO A 148 -20.14 -13.27 16.13
CA PRO A 148 -18.95 -13.80 15.49
C PRO A 148 -17.87 -12.69 15.46
N ILE A 149 -16.67 -13.05 15.89
CA ILE A 149 -15.47 -12.20 15.86
C ILE A 149 -15.37 -11.61 14.44
N LYS A 150 -15.55 -10.29 14.29
CA LYS A 150 -15.39 -9.61 12.99
C LYS A 150 -13.91 -9.60 12.62
N ILE A 151 -13.52 -10.54 11.78
CA ILE A 151 -12.18 -10.58 11.18
C ILE A 151 -12.13 -9.46 10.13
N TYR A 152 -11.45 -8.36 10.46
CA TYR A 152 -11.07 -7.36 9.46
C TYR A 152 -9.90 -7.90 8.65
N THR A 153 -10.17 -8.73 7.64
CA THR A 153 -9.21 -8.89 6.56
C THR A 153 -9.21 -7.57 5.79
N LYS A 154 -8.17 -6.75 5.97
CA LYS A 154 -7.91 -5.69 5.00
C LYS A 154 -7.75 -6.39 3.65
N GLN A 155 -8.73 -6.20 2.77
CA GLN A 155 -8.64 -6.59 1.38
C GLN A 155 -7.36 -5.95 0.83
N ILE A 156 -6.41 -6.76 0.36
CA ILE A 156 -5.16 -6.31 -0.20
C ILE A 156 -5.55 -5.50 -1.44
N LEU A 157 -5.54 -4.17 -1.32
CA LEU A 157 -5.75 -3.28 -2.44
C LEU A 157 -4.68 -3.62 -3.48
N ALA A 158 -5.13 -4.06 -4.66
CA ALA A 158 -4.29 -4.20 -5.83
C ALA A 158 -3.41 -2.95 -5.99
N PRO A 159 -2.11 -3.09 -6.29
CA PRO A 159 -1.25 -1.94 -6.49
C PRO A 159 -1.85 -1.11 -7.63
N LYS A 160 -2.21 0.13 -7.30
CA LYS A 160 -2.64 1.17 -8.24
C LYS A 160 -1.51 1.32 -9.26
N SER A 161 -1.69 0.69 -10.43
CA SER A 161 -0.79 0.81 -11.57
C SER A 161 -0.77 2.27 -12.00
N GLY A 162 0.33 2.92 -11.66
CA GLY A 162 0.65 4.29 -12.04
C GLY A 162 2.09 4.30 -12.54
N ILE A 163 2.23 4.16 -13.86
CA ILE A 163 3.35 4.70 -14.66
C ILE A 163 4.74 4.12 -14.32
N VAL A 164 4.98 2.87 -14.72
CA VAL A 164 6.30 2.42 -15.21
C VAL A 164 6.04 1.49 -16.40
N PRO A 165 6.61 1.76 -17.60
CA PRO A 165 6.27 1.02 -18.81
C PRO A 165 6.96 -0.36 -18.85
N ASP A 166 6.18 -1.38 -19.24
CA ASP A 166 6.52 -2.57 -20.07
C ASP A 166 7.60 -3.57 -19.61
N GLN A 167 8.45 -3.23 -18.64
CA GLN A 167 9.53 -4.13 -18.20
C GLN A 167 9.00 -5.31 -17.37
N THR A 168 7.98 -5.10 -16.55
CA THR A 168 7.37 -6.17 -15.72
C THR A 168 6.63 -7.20 -16.56
N ALA A 169 5.98 -6.79 -17.64
CA ALA A 169 5.36 -7.70 -18.60
C ALA A 169 6.40 -8.53 -19.36
N SER A 170 7.51 -7.89 -19.77
CA SER A 170 8.64 -8.56 -20.41
C SER A 170 9.32 -9.59 -19.49
N MET A 171 9.53 -9.26 -18.21
CA MET A 171 10.11 -10.17 -17.22
C MET A 171 9.21 -11.38 -16.95
N LYS A 172 7.89 -11.17 -16.88
CA LYS A 172 6.92 -12.26 -16.72
C LYS A 172 7.02 -13.25 -17.89
N GLU A 173 7.02 -12.76 -19.12
CA GLU A 173 7.14 -13.60 -20.32
C GLU A 173 8.48 -14.35 -20.35
N GLN A 174 9.57 -13.69 -19.93
CA GLN A 174 10.89 -14.31 -19.82
C GLN A 174 10.92 -15.44 -18.79
N ILE A 175 10.27 -15.26 -17.63
CA ILE A 175 10.13 -16.31 -16.61
C ILE A 175 9.38 -17.53 -17.17
N ILE A 176 8.28 -17.29 -17.88
CA ILE A 176 7.46 -18.35 -18.49
C ILE A 176 8.28 -19.13 -19.53
N GLU A 177 9.02 -18.45 -20.39
CA GLU A 177 9.90 -19.06 -21.39
C GLU A 177 11.04 -19.88 -20.76
N MET A 178 11.65 -19.39 -19.67
CA MET A 178 12.67 -20.14 -18.95
C MET A 178 12.09 -21.37 -18.26
N ALA A 179 10.90 -21.28 -17.67
CA ALA A 179 10.21 -22.41 -17.06
C ALA A 179 9.82 -23.47 -18.11
N LYS A 180 9.33 -23.05 -19.29
CA LYS A 180 9.02 -23.95 -20.42
C LYS A 180 10.27 -24.70 -20.93
N LYS A 181 11.46 -24.11 -20.81
CA LYS A 181 12.74 -24.75 -21.13
C LYS A 181 13.21 -25.75 -20.07
N GLY A 182 12.44 -25.95 -19.00
CA GLY A 182 12.74 -26.88 -17.91
C GLY A 182 13.76 -26.34 -16.90
N LEU A 183 13.97 -25.03 -16.87
CA LEU A 183 14.87 -24.39 -15.91
C LEU A 183 14.25 -24.42 -14.49
N SER A 184 15.05 -24.71 -13.47
CA SER A 184 14.56 -24.73 -12.09
C SER A 184 14.24 -23.33 -11.57
N ILE A 185 13.28 -23.24 -10.66
CA ILE A 185 12.80 -21.98 -10.06
C ILE A 185 13.96 -21.21 -9.41
N GLU A 186 14.90 -21.92 -8.80
CA GLU A 186 16.11 -21.37 -8.17
C GLU A 186 17.03 -20.71 -9.21
N LEU A 187 17.20 -21.32 -10.39
CA LEU A 187 18.06 -20.78 -11.46
C LEU A 187 17.41 -19.60 -12.18
N ILE A 188 16.08 -19.57 -12.24
CA ILE A 188 15.31 -18.45 -12.77
C ILE A 188 15.45 -17.24 -11.82
N ALA A 189 15.38 -17.46 -10.51
CA ALA A 189 15.55 -16.43 -9.48
C ALA A 189 16.96 -15.82 -9.43
N GLU A 190 17.98 -16.53 -9.91
CA GLU A 190 19.34 -15.99 -10.05
C GLU A 190 19.44 -15.02 -11.25
N LYS A 191 18.64 -15.25 -12.31
CA LYS A 191 18.68 -14.47 -13.55
C LYS A 191 17.70 -13.29 -13.56
N VAL A 192 16.64 -13.37 -12.78
CA VAL A 192 15.57 -12.38 -12.72
C VAL A 192 15.49 -11.84 -11.30
N PRO A 193 15.44 -10.52 -11.09
CA PRO A 193 15.43 -9.92 -9.75
C PRO A 193 14.05 -10.02 -9.09
N LEU A 194 13.46 -11.22 -9.09
CA LEU A 194 12.15 -11.54 -8.52
C LEU A 194 12.30 -12.69 -7.51
N PRO A 195 11.58 -12.67 -6.38
CA PRO A 195 11.67 -13.71 -5.37
C PRO A 195 11.11 -15.04 -5.91
N THR A 196 11.62 -16.16 -5.39
CA THR A 196 11.23 -17.52 -5.82
C THR A 196 9.72 -17.75 -5.73
N GLY A 197 9.05 -17.21 -4.70
CA GLY A 197 7.60 -17.32 -4.54
C GLY A 197 6.81 -16.54 -5.59
N GLU A 198 7.32 -15.40 -6.08
CA GLU A 198 6.68 -14.67 -7.18
C GLU A 198 6.88 -15.36 -8.52
N ILE A 199 8.05 -15.97 -8.73
CA ILE A 199 8.34 -16.80 -9.90
C ILE A 199 7.43 -18.04 -9.92
N GLU A 200 7.28 -18.73 -8.79
CA GLU A 200 6.38 -19.88 -8.63
C GLU A 200 4.93 -19.48 -8.89
N LEU A 201 4.49 -18.33 -8.35
CA LEU A 201 3.16 -17.80 -8.60
C LEU A 201 2.94 -17.51 -10.09
N ILE A 202 3.89 -16.84 -10.77
CA ILE A 202 3.81 -16.54 -12.20
C ILE A 202 3.70 -17.82 -13.05
N ILE A 203 4.47 -18.85 -12.71
CA ILE A 203 4.44 -20.14 -13.41
C ILE A 203 3.09 -20.84 -13.16
N SER A 204 2.62 -20.86 -11.91
CA SER A 204 1.36 -21.52 -11.52
C SER A 204 0.11 -20.90 -12.16
N MET A 205 0.14 -19.60 -12.45
CA MET A 205 -0.97 -18.89 -13.07
C MET A 205 -1.01 -19.03 -14.60
N ASN A 206 0.05 -19.57 -15.22
CA ASN A 206 0.20 -19.65 -16.68
C ASN A 206 0.58 -21.04 -17.20
N THR A 207 0.45 -22.05 -16.35
CA THR A 207 0.49 -23.47 -16.70
C THR A 207 -0.94 -23.98 -16.85
#